data_AF-A0A538CPT7-F1
#
_entry.id   AF-A0A538CPT7-F1
#
_cell.length_a   1.000
_cell.length_b   1.000
_cell.length_c   1.000
_cell.angle_alpha   90.00
_cell.angle_beta   90.00
_cell.angle_gamma   90.00
#
_symmetry.space_group_name_H-M   'P 1'
#
loop_
_entity.id
_entity.type
_entity.pdbx_description
1 polymer ?
#
loop_
_entity_poly.entity_id
_entity_poly.type
_entity_poly.pdbx_seq_one_letter_code
_entity_poly.pdbx_strand_id
1 'polypeptide(L)'
;MVESAPRYDPRILEAVRALDDRGEPMAEIARRVGRVAAEFGLPKPSYVHVRRYLIEHRQQQELEQRRREEIREILCRVYWDATYGKRIDPWEVERRIREAGR
;
A
#
# COMPACT_ATOMS: atom_id res chain seq x y z
N MET A 1 9.06 -4.26 19.42
CA MET A 1 9.06 -4.76 18.03
C MET A 1 10.36 -4.28 17.39
N VAL A 2 11.24 -5.19 16.95
CA VAL A 2 12.52 -4.82 16.36
C VAL A 2 12.26 -4.40 14.91
N GLU A 3 12.43 -3.11 14.60
CA GLU A 3 12.55 -2.64 13.22
C GLU A 3 13.83 -3.26 12.64
N SER A 4 13.67 -4.43 12.02
CA SER A 4 14.76 -5.01 11.23
C SER A 4 14.99 -4.06 10.06
N ALA A 5 16.12 -3.36 10.07
CA ALA A 5 16.58 -2.58 8.92
C ALA A 5 16.37 -3.41 7.64
N PRO A 6 15.89 -2.80 6.53
CA PRO A 6 15.66 -3.56 5.32
C PRO A 6 16.96 -4.25 4.93
N ARG A 7 16.97 -5.59 4.94
CA ARG A 7 18.16 -6.39 4.61
C ARG A 7 18.63 -6.22 3.17
N TYR A 8 17.83 -5.52 2.36
CA TYR A 8 18.08 -5.26 0.96
C TYR A 8 18.20 -3.77 0.72
N ASP A 9 19.06 -3.45 -0.23
CA ASP A 9 19.23 -2.11 -0.75
C ASP A 9 17.87 -1.49 -1.12
N PRO A 10 17.60 -0.22 -0.77
CA PRO A 10 16.36 0.47 -1.13
C PRO A 10 16.00 0.38 -2.62
N ARG A 11 17.00 0.33 -3.51
CA ARG A 11 16.80 0.17 -4.96
C ARG A 11 16.14 -1.16 -5.32
N ILE A 12 16.44 -2.23 -4.57
CA ILE A 12 15.76 -3.53 -4.76
C ILE A 12 14.30 -3.41 -4.31
N LEU A 13 14.04 -2.75 -3.19
CA LEU A 13 12.67 -2.56 -2.70
C LEU A 13 11.83 -1.73 -3.67
N GLU A 14 12.41 -0.67 -4.21
CA GLU A 14 11.81 0.15 -5.25
C GLU A 14 11.53 -0.66 -6.51
N ALA A 15 12.49 -1.46 -6.98
CA ALA A 15 12.29 -2.36 -8.11
C ALA A 15 11.16 -3.37 -7.86
N VAL A 16 11.03 -3.91 -6.64
CA VAL A 16 9.92 -4.80 -6.28
C VAL A 16 8.58 -4.09 -6.37
N ARG A 17 8.49 -2.83 -5.91
CA ARG A 17 7.25 -2.02 -6.01
C ARG A 17 6.92 -1.66 -7.46
N ALA A 18 7.93 -1.27 -8.24
CA ALA A 18 7.76 -0.88 -9.63
C ALA A 18 7.35 -2.04 -10.54
N LEU A 19 7.80 -3.26 -10.21
CA LEU A 19 7.51 -4.49 -10.96
C LEU A 19 6.32 -5.27 -10.39
N ASP A 20 5.66 -4.77 -9.34
CA ASP A 20 4.50 -5.44 -8.73
C ASP A 20 3.28 -5.36 -9.66
N ASP A 21 3.12 -6.39 -10.50
CA ASP A 21 1.93 -6.60 -11.31
C ASP A 21 1.06 -7.71 -10.69
N ARG A 22 -0.22 -7.41 -10.40
CA ARG A 22 -1.17 -8.38 -9.86
C ARG A 22 -1.54 -9.47 -10.88
N GLY A 23 -1.39 -9.20 -12.17
CA GLY A 23 -1.63 -10.15 -13.25
C GLY A 23 -0.48 -11.14 -13.48
N GLU A 24 0.72 -10.85 -12.97
CA GLU A 24 1.88 -11.70 -13.16
C GLU A 24 2.12 -12.69 -12.01
N PRO A 25 2.62 -13.91 -12.30
CA PRO A 25 3.07 -14.82 -11.26
C PRO A 25 4.19 -14.20 -10.42
N MET A 26 4.14 -14.34 -9.10
CA MET A 26 5.18 -13.83 -8.18
C MET A 26 6.60 -14.32 -8.54
N ALA A 27 6.72 -15.52 -9.10
CA ALA A 27 7.99 -16.05 -9.59
C ALA A 27 8.56 -15.24 -10.76
N GLU A 28 7.71 -14.72 -11.65
CA GLU A 28 8.14 -13.87 -12.75
C GLU A 28 8.59 -12.50 -12.25
N ILE A 29 7.84 -11.90 -11.33
CA ILE A 29 8.24 -10.65 -10.66
C ILE A 29 9.61 -10.83 -9.99
N ALA A 30 9.81 -11.92 -9.24
CA ALA A 30 11.10 -12.20 -8.60
C ALA A 30 12.26 -12.41 -9.61
N ARG A 31 11.98 -13.02 -10.77
CA ARG A 31 12.97 -13.12 -11.86
C ARG A 31 13.35 -11.74 -12.41
N ARG A 32 12.38 -10.85 -12.62
CA ARG A 32 12.60 -9.48 -13.09
C ARG A 32 13.37 -8.64 -12.08
N VAL A 33 12.98 -8.70 -10.80
CA VAL A 33 13.72 -8.05 -9.71
C VAL A 33 15.16 -8.56 -9.64
N GLY A 34 15.39 -9.85 -9.86
CA GLY A 34 16.74 -10.42 -9.94
C GLY A 34 17.58 -9.88 -11.10
N ARG A 35 16.97 -9.59 -12.26
CA ARG A 35 17.65 -8.93 -13.39
C ARG A 35 18.01 -7.49 -13.06
N VAL A 36 17.08 -6.74 -12.47
CA VAL A 36 17.32 -5.36 -12.02
C VAL A 36 18.42 -5.29 -10.96
N ALA A 37 18.43 -6.23 -10.00
CA ALA A 37 19.51 -6.33 -9.02
C ALA A 37 20.88 -6.55 -9.71
N ALA A 38 20.94 -7.40 -10.73
CA ALA A 38 22.17 -7.62 -11.50
C ALA A 38 22.62 -6.36 -12.27
N GLU A 39 21.68 -5.60 -12.85
CA GLU A 39 21.98 -4.32 -13.52
C GLU A 39 22.58 -3.29 -12.55
N PHE A 40 22.14 -3.29 -11.30
CA PHE A 40 22.69 -2.44 -10.25
C PHE A 40 23.95 -3.00 -9.56
N GLY A 41 24.47 -4.16 -9.99
CA GLY A 41 25.61 -4.82 -9.35
C GLY A 41 25.32 -5.34 -7.94
N LEU A 42 24.04 -5.54 -7.60
CA LEU A 42 23.57 -6.00 -6.31
C LEU A 42 23.37 -7.53 -6.30
N PRO A 43 23.54 -8.18 -5.14
CA PRO A 43 23.26 -9.60 -5.01
C PRO A 43 21.79 -9.89 -5.31
N LYS A 44 21.55 -10.98 -6.05
CA LYS A 44 20.20 -11.43 -6.38
C LYS A 44 19.40 -11.69 -5.11
N PRO A 45 18.24 -11.04 -4.91
CA PRO A 45 17.42 -11.26 -3.74
C PRO A 45 16.79 -12.66 -3.73
N SER A 46 16.62 -13.23 -2.54
CA SER A 46 15.96 -14.51 -2.36
C SER A 46 14.47 -14.41 -2.71
N TYR A 47 13.96 -15.39 -3.46
CA TYR A 47 12.55 -15.49 -3.84
C TYR A 47 11.61 -15.37 -2.63
N VAL A 48 11.93 -16.04 -1.51
CA VAL A 48 11.09 -16.03 -0.30
C VAL A 48 10.96 -14.61 0.26
N HIS A 49 12.05 -13.84 0.23
CA HIS A 49 12.04 -12.46 0.70
C HIS A 49 11.29 -11.52 -0.24
N VAL A 50 11.48 -11.65 -1.56
CA VAL A 50 10.72 -10.88 -2.56
C VAL A 50 9.23 -11.16 -2.44
N ARG A 51 8.86 -12.45 -2.34
CA ARG A 51 7.47 -12.87 -2.15
C ARG A 51 6.84 -12.28 -0.89
N ARG A 52 7.56 -12.33 0.25
CA ARG A 52 7.07 -11.75 1.50
C ARG A 52 6.83 -10.25 1.36
N TYR A 53 7.79 -9.54 0.77
CA TYR A 53 7.67 -8.09 0.56
C TYR A 53 6.50 -7.73 -0.36
N LEU A 54 6.28 -8.47 -1.45
CA LEU A 54 5.13 -8.28 -2.34
C LEU A 54 3.80 -8.49 -1.61
N ILE A 55 3.69 -9.51 -0.77
CA ILE A 55 2.48 -9.76 0.03
C ILE A 55 2.22 -8.60 0.99
N GLU A 56 3.25 -8.20 1.75
CA GLU A 56 3.15 -7.09 2.69
C GLU A 56 2.77 -5.79 1.96
N HIS A 57 3.42 -5.50 0.82
CA HIS A 57 3.13 -4.33 -0.01
C HIS A 57 1.68 -4.32 -0.49
N ARG A 58 1.19 -5.43 -1.05
CA ARG A 58 -0.20 -5.54 -1.53
C ARG A 58 -1.21 -5.40 -0.39
N GLN A 59 -0.93 -5.97 0.79
CA GLN A 59 -1.77 -5.80 1.97
C GLN A 59 -1.84 -4.35 2.42
N GLN A 60 -0.71 -3.64 2.46
CA GLN A 60 -0.70 -2.21 2.80
C GLN A 60 -1.50 -1.39 1.79
N GLN A 61 -1.33 -1.66 0.50
CA GLN A 61 -2.12 -0.99 -0.54
C GLN A 61 -3.62 -1.25 -0.40
N GLU A 62 -4.03 -2.47 -0.07
CA GLU A 62 -5.45 -2.80 0.15
C GLU A 62 -6.03 -2.10 1.37
N LEU A 63 -5.26 -2.01 2.46
CA LEU A 63 -5.67 -1.27 3.65
C LEU A 63 -5.79 0.23 3.36
N GLU A 64 -4.81 0.80 2.67
CA GLU A 64 -4.84 2.21 2.24
C GLU A 64 -6.02 2.49 1.31
N GLN A 65 -6.29 1.60 0.37
CA GLN A 65 -7.40 1.74 -0.57
C GLN A 65 -8.75 1.68 0.14
N ARG A 66 -8.97 0.71 1.04
CA ARG A 66 -10.19 0.63 1.87
C ARG A 66 -10.37 1.88 2.71
N ARG A 67 -9.30 2.34 3.37
CA ARG A 67 -9.35 3.57 4.17
C ARG A 67 -9.71 4.79 3.33
N ARG A 68 -9.17 4.92 2.11
CA ARG A 68 -9.52 6.00 1.17
C ARG A 68 -10.97 5.91 0.74
N GLU A 69 -11.47 4.71 0.47
CA GLU A 69 -12.87 4.47 0.10
C GLU A 69 -13.83 4.87 1.24
N GLU A 70 -13.55 4.46 2.47
CA GLU A 70 -14.34 4.84 3.64
C GLU A 70 -14.33 6.35 3.89
N ILE A 71 -13.16 7.00 3.79
CA ILE A 71 -13.06 8.47 3.90
C ILE A 71 -13.89 9.13 2.79
N ARG A 72 -13.81 8.61 1.55
CA ARG A 72 -14.60 9.12 0.43
C ARG A 72 -16.10 9.01 0.70
N GLU A 73 -16.56 7.89 1.25
CA GLU A 73 -17.97 7.71 1.61
C GLU A 73 -18.42 8.69 2.70
N ILE A 74 -17.60 8.91 3.73
CA ILE A 74 -17.86 9.92 4.77
C ILE A 74 -18.00 11.30 4.12
N LEU A 75 -17.06 11.69 3.27
CA LEU A 75 -17.08 12.99 2.60
C LEU A 75 -18.28 13.15 1.67
N CYS A 76 -18.64 12.12 0.88
CA CYS A 76 -19.84 12.14 0.04
C CYS A 76 -21.11 12.35 0.86
N ARG A 77 -21.21 11.71 2.02
CA ARG A 77 -22.36 11.86 2.92
C ARG A 77 -22.45 13.26 3.52
N VAL A 78 -21.31 13.80 3.98
CA VAL A 78 -21.23 15.18 4.49
C VAL A 78 -21.61 16.18 3.40
N TYR A 79 -21.11 16.00 2.18
CA TYR A 79 -21.47 16.82 1.03
C TYR A 79 -22.97 16.81 0.75
N TRP A 80 -23.59 15.63 0.77
CA TRP A 80 -25.03 15.50 0.59
C TRP A 80 -25.81 16.19 1.71
N ASP A 81 -25.45 15.93 2.97
CA ASP A 81 -26.12 16.56 4.11
C ASP A 81 -26.03 18.10 4.08
N ALA A 82 -24.88 18.65 3.68
CA ALA A 82 -24.72 20.09 3.45
C ALA A 82 -25.64 20.61 2.33
N THR A 83 -25.69 19.89 1.20
CA THR A 83 -26.47 20.28 0.01
C THR A 83 -27.98 20.33 0.30
N TYR A 84 -28.46 19.45 1.19
CA TYR A 84 -29.87 19.42 1.63
C TYR A 84 -30.15 20.29 2.87
N GLY A 85 -29.21 21.14 3.28
CA GLY A 85 -29.40 22.09 4.36
C GLY A 85 -29.45 21.45 5.76
N LYS A 86 -28.96 20.23 5.92
CA LYS A 86 -28.84 19.61 7.24
C LYS A 86 -27.66 20.23 7.99
N ARG A 87 -27.79 20.33 9.31
CA ARG A 87 -26.64 20.68 10.16
C ARG A 87 -25.66 19.53 10.19
N ILE A 88 -24.39 19.85 9.97
CA ILE A 88 -23.27 18.92 10.11
C ILE A 88 -22.57 19.24 11.42
N ASP A 89 -22.30 18.21 12.23
CA ASP A 89 -21.43 18.33 13.39
C ASP A 89 -19.97 18.04 12.96
N PRO A 90 -19.08 19.06 12.98
CA PRO A 90 -17.69 18.87 12.58
C PRO A 90 -16.94 17.81 13.39
N TRP A 91 -17.28 17.65 14.68
CA TRP A 91 -16.61 16.70 15.57
C TRP A 91 -17.02 15.25 15.28
N GLU A 92 -18.25 15.04 14.84
CA GLU A 92 -18.70 13.73 14.36
C GLU A 92 -17.96 13.32 13.08
N VAL A 93 -17.79 14.26 12.14
CA VAL A 93 -17.04 14.01 10.90
C VAL A 93 -15.58 13.68 11.20
N GLU A 94 -14.94 14.47 12.08
CA GLU A 94 -13.55 14.22 12.49
C GLU A 94 -13.40 12.83 13.12
N ARG A 95 -14.30 12.46 14.04
CA ARG A 95 -14.29 11.14 14.68
C ARG A 95 -14.40 10.01 13.66
N ARG A 96 -15.31 10.13 12.70
CA ARG A 96 -15.49 9.13 11.62
C ARG A 96 -14.26 9.01 10.71
N ILE A 97 -13.61 10.12 10.37
CA ILE A 97 -12.35 10.10 9.60
C ILE A 97 -11.22 9.43 10.40
N ARG A 98 -11.16 9.67 11.71
CA ARG A 98 -10.14 9.08 12.59
C ARG A 98 -10.34 7.57 12.78
N GLU A 99 -11.60 7.13 12.79
CA GLU A 99 -11.99 5.72 12.87
C GLU A 99 -11.89 4.99 11.52
N ALA A 100 -11.84 5.72 10.39
CA ALA A 100 -11.75 5.12 9.07
C ALA A 100 -10.42 4.34 8.87
N GLY A 101 -10.56 3.08 8.45
CA GLY A 101 -9.46 2.14 8.23
C GLY A 101 -8.82 1.58 9.52
N ARG A 102 -9.50 1.65 10.67
CA ARG A 102 -9.11 0.92 11.89
C ARG A 102 -9.63 -0.51 11.94
#